data_AF-A0AA36DUV2-F1
#
_entry.id   AF-A0AA36DUV2-F1
#
_cell.length_a   1.000
_cell.length_b   1.000
_cell.length_c   1.000
_cell.angle_alpha   90.00
_cell.angle_beta   90.00
_cell.angle_gamma   90.00
#
_symmetry.space_group_name_H-M   'P 1'
#
loop_
_entity.id
_entity.type
_entity.pdbx_description
1 polymer ?
#
loop_
_entity_poly.entity_id
_entity_poly.type
_entity_poly.pdbx_seq_one_letter_code
_entity_poly.pdbx_strand_id
1 'polypeptide(L)'
;MLQKNANADPLKPTAGVRIVLLEKKPSFRKVAQDITNPKGFYKISGNVRDINQTQLHIYHRCNYKGICYQMLSIPTYRISVPATKGPKQILKIIPLDLVGAWYYGKTVEDCRTK
;
A
#
# COMPACT_ATOMS: atom_id res chain seq x y z
N MET A 1 -12.96 -24.65 -9.82
CA MET A 1 -12.89 -24.90 -8.37
C MET A 1 -11.67 -24.15 -7.83
N LEU A 2 -11.85 -23.13 -6.98
CA LEU A 2 -10.73 -22.42 -6.35
C LEU A 2 -10.42 -23.10 -5.02
N GLN A 3 -9.41 -23.97 -5.02
CA GLN A 3 -8.85 -24.49 -3.78
C GLN A 3 -8.15 -23.34 -3.04
N LYS A 4 -8.79 -22.84 -1.97
CA LYS A 4 -8.07 -22.11 -0.93
C LYS A 4 -7.18 -23.14 -0.23
N ASN A 5 -5.88 -23.07 -0.47
CA ASN A 5 -4.91 -23.84 0.30
C ASN A 5 -5.05 -23.46 1.78
N ALA A 6 -5.34 -24.45 2.61
CA ALA A 6 -5.52 -24.36 4.06
C ALA A 6 -4.21 -24.13 4.84
N ASN A 7 -3.15 -23.66 4.18
CA ASN A 7 -1.86 -23.34 4.76
C ASN A 7 -1.49 -21.89 4.42
N ALA A 8 -2.36 -20.95 4.78
CA ALA A 8 -1.98 -19.54 4.78
C ALA A 8 -0.95 -19.36 5.90
N ASP A 9 0.33 -19.35 5.54
CA ASP A 9 1.41 -18.85 6.39
C ASP A 9 0.92 -17.57 7.08
N PRO A 10 1.03 -17.45 8.42
CA PRO A 10 0.59 -16.23 9.08
C PRO A 10 1.44 -15.09 8.54
N LEU A 11 0.81 -14.19 7.79
CA LEU A 11 1.40 -12.96 7.28
C LEU A 11 2.20 -12.31 8.41
N LYS A 12 3.54 -12.45 8.37
CA LYS A 12 4.39 -11.90 9.43
C LYS A 12 4.29 -10.38 9.35
N PRO A 13 3.82 -9.70 10.42
CA PRO A 13 3.73 -8.25 10.38
C PRO A 13 5.11 -7.65 10.13
N THR A 14 5.19 -6.74 9.16
CA THR A 14 6.45 -6.12 8.77
C THR A 14 6.43 -4.66 9.20
N ALA A 15 7.37 -4.31 10.09
CA ALA A 15 7.60 -2.94 10.51
C ALA A 15 8.47 -2.19 9.49
N GLY A 16 8.41 -0.85 9.49
CA GLY A 16 9.31 -0.05 8.67
C GLY A 16 8.96 -0.02 7.18
N VAL A 17 7.85 -0.63 6.76
CA VAL A 17 7.28 -0.49 5.41
C VAL A 17 6.75 0.92 5.25
N ARG A 18 7.20 1.63 4.22
CA ARG A 18 6.79 3.01 3.93
C ARG A 18 5.57 3.00 3.03
N ILE A 19 4.53 3.71 3.45
CA ILE A 19 3.25 3.83 2.75
C ILE A 19 3.10 5.28 2.30
N VAL A 20 2.85 5.52 1.03
CA VAL A 20 2.67 6.85 0.45
C VAL A 20 1.32 6.91 -0.24
N LEU A 21 0.47 7.85 0.18
CA LEU A 21 -0.78 8.16 -0.51
C LEU A 21 -0.50 9.25 -1.54
N LEU A 22 -0.81 8.95 -2.80
CA LEU A 22 -0.64 9.85 -3.93
C LEU A 22 -1.98 10.14 -4.58
N GLU A 23 -2.13 11.36 -5.08
CA GLU A 23 -3.24 11.79 -5.92
C GLU A 23 -2.72 12.05 -7.33
N LYS A 24 -3.38 11.49 -8.34
CA LYS A 24 -2.95 11.50 -9.74
C LYS A 24 -3.63 12.65 -10.49
N LYS A 25 -2.95 13.79 -10.68
CA LYS A 25 -3.29 14.84 -11.69
C LYS A 25 -2.30 16.03 -11.68
N PRO A 26 -1.97 16.63 -12.84
CA PRO A 26 -1.17 16.05 -13.94
C PRO A 26 0.21 15.52 -13.50
N SER A 27 0.60 15.77 -12.26
CA SER A 27 1.77 15.17 -11.60
C SER A 27 1.28 14.35 -10.40
N PHE A 28 1.96 13.27 -10.04
CA PHE A 28 1.63 12.54 -8.81
C PHE A 28 1.91 13.42 -7.59
N ARG A 29 0.86 13.93 -6.94
CA ARG A 29 0.99 14.75 -5.74
C ARG A 29 1.01 13.84 -4.51
N LYS A 30 2.06 13.95 -3.69
CA LYS A 30 2.09 13.31 -2.37
C LYS A 30 1.03 13.95 -1.47
N VAL A 31 0.07 13.14 -1.04
CA VAL A 31 -1.01 13.54 -0.14
C VAL A 31 -0.57 13.36 1.30
N ALA A 32 -0.04 12.19 1.60
CA ALA A 32 0.41 11.81 2.94
C ALA A 32 1.44 10.67 2.84
N GLN A 33 2.14 10.42 3.94
CA GLN A 33 3.09 9.33 4.07
C GLN A 33 3.10 8.85 5.52
N ASP A 34 3.23 7.54 5.71
CA ASP A 34 3.37 6.91 7.02
C ASP A 34 4.28 5.68 6.94
N ILE A 35 4.67 5.14 8.08
CA ILE A 35 5.47 3.93 8.21
C ILE A 35 4.74 2.94 9.12
N THR A 36 4.73 1.68 8.72
CA THR A 36 4.17 0.60 9.55
C THR A 36 4.89 0.46 10.89
N ASN A 37 4.11 0.33 11.96
CA ASN A 37 4.60 0.13 13.31
C ASN A 37 5.17 -1.30 13.52
N PRO A 38 5.72 -1.63 14.70
CA PRO A 38 6.25 -2.97 14.98
C PRO A 38 5.26 -4.14 14.78
N LYS A 39 3.96 -3.85 14.79
CA LYS A 39 2.87 -4.81 14.53
C LYS A 39 2.36 -4.76 13.08
N GLY A 40 3.05 -4.06 12.17
CA GLY A 40 2.68 -3.96 10.76
C GLY A 40 1.48 -3.06 10.44
N PHE A 41 0.94 -2.35 11.43
CA PHE A 41 -0.19 -1.44 11.22
C PHE A 41 0.28 -0.05 10.80
N TYR A 42 -0.52 0.63 9.99
CA TYR A 42 -0.33 2.01 9.58
C TYR A 42 -1.67 2.76 9.57
N LYS A 43 -1.63 4.08 9.67
CA LYS A 43 -2.82 4.91 9.53
C LYS A 43 -2.45 6.18 8.79
N ILE A 44 -2.88 6.26 7.54
CA ILE A 44 -2.63 7.41 6.68
C ILE A 44 -3.92 8.20 6.47
N SER A 45 -3.83 9.53 6.53
CA SER A 45 -4.95 10.43 6.30
C SER A 45 -4.48 11.68 5.57
N GLY A 46 -5.29 12.18 4.65
CA GLY A 46 -5.02 13.44 3.97
C GLY A 46 -6.20 13.89 3.12
N ASN A 47 -6.10 15.10 2.59
CA ASN A 47 -7.15 15.70 1.77
C ASN A 47 -6.88 15.43 0.28
N VAL A 48 -7.91 14.90 -0.39
CA VAL A 48 -7.91 14.56 -1.81
C VAL A 48 -9.16 15.14 -2.45
N ARG A 49 -9.03 15.60 -3.69
CA ARG A 49 -10.12 16.10 -4.53
C ARG A 49 -10.94 14.96 -5.10
N ASP A 50 -10.28 13.86 -5.49
CA ASP A 50 -10.93 12.69 -6.08
C ASP A 50 -10.27 11.40 -5.61
N ILE A 51 -10.98 10.65 -4.76
CA ILE A 51 -10.51 9.38 -4.20
C ILE A 51 -10.32 8.28 -5.24
N ASN A 52 -10.98 8.37 -6.40
CA ASN A 52 -10.79 7.41 -7.48
C ASN A 52 -9.47 7.64 -8.24
N GLN A 53 -8.88 8.83 -8.07
CA GLN A 53 -7.59 9.20 -8.65
C GLN A 53 -6.44 9.07 -7.65
N THR A 54 -6.66 8.38 -6.53
CA THR A 54 -5.60 8.16 -5.54
C THR A 54 -5.00 6.76 -5.62
N GLN A 55 -3.72 6.66 -5.27
CA GLN A 55 -2.97 5.41 -5.22
C GLN A 55 -2.19 5.33 -3.92
N LEU A 56 -2.09 4.13 -3.37
CA LEU A 56 -1.12 3.80 -2.34
C LEU A 56 0.11 3.18 -2.96
N HIS A 57 1.26 3.79 -2.71
CA HIS A 57 2.56 3.22 -3.03
C HIS A 57 3.14 2.65 -1.74
N ILE A 58 3.38 1.34 -1.76
CA ILE A 58 3.91 0.59 -0.62
C ILE A 58 5.33 0.19 -0.97
N TYR A 59 6.30 0.73 -0.22
CA TYR A 59 7.72 0.49 -0.42
C TYR A 59 8.23 -0.48 0.64
N HIS A 60 8.68 -1.66 0.21
CA HIS A 60 9.08 -2.75 1.10
C HIS A 60 10.33 -3.50 0.61
N ARG A 61 10.88 -4.33 1.50
CA ARG A 61 11.98 -5.27 1.20
C ARG A 61 11.62 -6.72 1.54
N CYS A 62 10.33 -7.01 1.73
CA CYS A 62 9.86 -8.37 2.03
C CYS A 62 10.35 -9.34 0.94
N ASN A 63 11.05 -10.40 1.36
CA ASN A 63 11.66 -11.40 0.49
C ASN A 63 12.56 -10.83 -0.63
N TYR A 64 13.16 -9.64 -0.43
CA TYR A 64 14.04 -8.98 -1.39
C TYR A 64 15.27 -8.41 -0.68
N LYS A 65 16.47 -8.79 -1.15
CA LYS A 65 17.77 -8.37 -0.56
C LYS A 65 18.46 -7.23 -1.31
N GLY A 66 17.81 -6.61 -2.29
CA GLY A 66 18.43 -5.54 -3.06
C GLY A 66 18.57 -4.22 -2.30
N ILE A 67 19.36 -3.31 -2.87
CA ILE A 67 19.67 -2.00 -2.29
C ILE A 67 18.47 -1.03 -2.32
N CYS A 68 17.55 -1.22 -3.25
CA CYS A 68 16.35 -0.41 -3.42
C CYS A 68 15.14 -1.04 -2.73
N TYR A 69 14.10 -0.25 -2.50
CA TYR A 69 12.80 -0.77 -2.10
C TYR A 69 12.02 -1.25 -3.33
N GLN A 70 11.30 -2.36 -3.18
CA GLN A 70 10.26 -2.74 -4.13
C GLN A 70 9.04 -1.85 -3.88
N MET A 71 8.44 -1.32 -4.95
CA MET A 71 7.23 -0.53 -4.85
C MET A 71 6.04 -1.29 -5.44
N LEU A 72 5.01 -1.38 -4.61
CA LEU A 72 3.70 -1.89 -4.95
C LEU A 72 2.73 -0.71 -5.07
N SER A 73 2.19 -0.50 -6.27
CA SER A 73 1.22 0.58 -6.53
C SER A 73 -0.20 0.02 -6.60
N ILE A 74 -1.06 0.49 -5.70
CA ILE A 74 -2.43 0.02 -5.58
C ILE A 74 -3.38 1.21 -5.67
N PRO A 75 -4.26 1.29 -6.68
CA PRO A 75 -5.32 2.27 -6.69
C PRO A 75 -6.25 2.09 -5.48
N THR A 76 -6.55 3.17 -4.79
CA THR A 76 -7.37 3.14 -3.55
C THR A 76 -8.73 2.49 -3.78
N TYR A 77 -9.36 2.74 -4.93
CA TYR A 77 -10.65 2.16 -5.30
C TYR A 77 -10.66 0.62 -5.34
N ARG A 78 -9.49 -0.04 -5.47
CA ARG A 78 -9.37 -1.51 -5.47
C ARG A 78 -9.30 -2.14 -4.08
N ILE A 79 -8.96 -1.34 -3.07
CA ILE A 79 -8.69 -1.81 -1.68
C ILE A 79 -9.58 -1.14 -0.65
N SER A 80 -10.39 -0.18 -1.08
CA SER A 80 -11.35 0.50 -0.23
C SER A 80 -12.70 -0.18 -0.25
N VAL A 81 -13.17 -0.59 0.93
CA VAL A 81 -14.60 -0.58 1.23
C VAL A 81 -14.89 0.77 1.88
N PRO A 82 -15.76 1.63 1.33
CA PRO A 82 -16.14 2.87 1.97
C PRO A 82 -16.78 2.55 3.33
N ALA A 83 -16.13 2.90 4.44
CA ALA A 83 -16.72 2.68 5.77
C ALA A 83 -17.83 3.70 6.09
N THR A 84 -17.87 4.82 5.36
CA THR A 84 -18.81 5.93 5.58
C THR A 84 -19.22 6.58 4.25
N LYS A 85 -20.49 6.97 4.12
CA LYS A 85 -20.97 7.87 3.07
C LYS A 85 -20.80 9.32 3.56
N GLY A 86 -20.06 10.17 2.85
CA GLY A 86 -19.86 11.58 3.21
C GLY A 86 -18.50 12.17 2.79
N PRO A 87 -18.21 13.45 3.13
CA PRO A 87 -16.96 14.13 2.75
C PRO A 87 -15.73 13.51 3.41
N LYS A 88 -15.91 12.85 4.56
CA LYS A 88 -14.89 12.05 5.21
C LYS A 88 -15.08 10.59 4.85
N GLN A 89 -14.21 10.07 4.00
CA GLN A 89 -14.17 8.66 3.64
C GLN A 89 -13.07 7.97 4.44
N ILE A 90 -13.46 6.96 5.23
CA ILE A 90 -12.50 6.09 5.90
C ILE A 90 -12.38 4.82 5.06
N LEU A 91 -11.19 4.58 4.52
CA LEU A 91 -10.88 3.36 3.79
C LEU A 91 -10.19 2.39 4.74
N LYS A 92 -10.78 1.21 4.90
CA LYS A 92 -10.14 0.11 5.62
C LYS A 92 -9.49 -0.82 4.61
N ILE A 93 -8.19 -0.98 4.74
CA ILE A 93 -7.39 -1.87 3.89
C ILE A 93 -7.20 -3.17 4.65
N ILE A 94 -7.56 -4.27 4.03
CA ILE A 94 -7.38 -5.62 4.58
C ILE A 94 -5.90 -6.00 4.63
N PRO A 95 -5.51 -7.00 5.45
CA PRO A 95 -4.15 -7.53 5.43
C PRO A 95 -3.71 -7.86 4.00
N LEU A 96 -2.52 -7.37 3.62
CA LEU A 96 -1.99 -7.49 2.27
C LEU A 96 -0.72 -8.36 2.30
N ASP A 97 -0.71 -9.40 1.48
CA ASP A 97 0.49 -10.20 1.22
C ASP A 97 1.43 -9.46 0.26
N LEU A 98 2.54 -8.96 0.78
CA LEU A 98 3.56 -8.25 -0.01
C LEU A 98 4.46 -9.20 -0.82
N VAL A 99 4.47 -10.51 -0.52
CA VAL A 99 5.23 -11.53 -1.26
C VAL A 99 4.43 -12.02 -2.46
N GLY A 100 3.12 -12.23 -2.29
CA GLY A 100 2.19 -12.68 -3.32
C GLY A 100 1.60 -11.59 -4.23
N ALA A 101 1.85 -10.30 -3.98
CA ALA A 101 1.26 -9.17 -4.71
C ALA A 101 1.77 -8.97 -6.17
N TRP A 102 2.16 -10.04 -6.87
CA TRP A 102 2.62 -10.04 -8.27
C TRP A 102 1.61 -9.46 -9.27
N TYR A 103 0.35 -9.27 -8.87
CA TYR A 103 -0.76 -8.81 -9.71
C TYR A 103 -0.95 -7.28 -9.80
N TYR A 104 -0.13 -6.49 -9.11
CA TYR A 104 -0.21 -5.04 -9.15
C TYR A 104 1.11 -4.50 -9.68
N GLY A 105 1.05 -3.81 -10.83
CA GLY A 105 2.21 -3.42 -11.63
C GLY A 105 3.43 -2.99 -10.81
N LYS A 106 4.44 -3.86 -10.77
CA LYS A 106 5.72 -3.57 -10.13
C LYS A 106 6.39 -2.45 -10.91
N THR A 107 6.77 -1.40 -10.23
CA THR A 107 7.69 -0.39 -10.76
C THR A 107 8.81 -0.29 -9.72
N VAL A 108 10.04 -0.58 -10.12
CA VAL A 108 11.23 -0.35 -9.30
C VAL A 108 11.53 1.14 -9.50
N GLU A 109 11.65 2.00 -8.49
CA GLU A 109 12.91 2.25 -7.78
C GLU A 109 12.66 3.34 -6.73
N ASP A 110 12.92 3.05 -5.46
CA ASP A 110 13.44 4.05 -4.51
C ASP A 110 14.68 3.42 -3.85
N CYS A 111 15.84 3.86 -4.32
CA CYS A 111 17.13 3.38 -3.86
C CYS A 111 17.61 4.27 -2.72
N ARG A 112 18.08 3.68 -1.62
CA ARG A 112 18.82 4.46 -0.62
C ARG A 112 20.07 5.01 -1.31
N THR A 113 20.06 6.29 -1.68
CA THR A 113 21.31 7.04 -1.79
C THR A 113 21.88 7.11 -0.38
N LYS A 114 23.12 6.66 -0.21
CA LYS A 114 23.88 6.87 1.02
C LYS A 114 23.91 8.35 1.36
#